data_AF-A0A6N3EVG8-F1
#
_entry.id   AF-A0A6N3EVG8-F1
#
_cell.length_a   1.000
_cell.length_b   1.000
_cell.length_c   1.000
_cell.angle_alpha   90.00
_cell.angle_beta   90.00
_cell.angle_gamma   90.00
#
_symmetry.space_group_name_H-M   'P 1'
#
loop_
_entity.id
_entity.type
_entity.pdbx_description
1 polymer ?
#
loop_
_entity_poly.entity_id
_entity_poly.type
_entity_poly.pdbx_seq_one_letter_code
_entity_poly.pdbx_strand_id
1 'polypeptide(L)'
;MASKEEVEAILRLFEMKSSSQAFKATFVELFPKKKLESHHFVIIFVSLLLGILLKYSSTTFITFIDVVELVNSMVVALFGIVFTGYALFQALIDKDMLKRMLKVKEGKTNIQISNDYFLNVMILDIFCVILNIGLLLLLKVFPVELLNYVDAIFISVVAIVFFTFYFSIQALAIWEMKSFVFNIYQFFNINAGTKAVEILKENKDKDNQA
;
A
#
# COMPACT_ATOMS: atom_id res chain seq x y z
N MET A 1 13.95 34.53 0.45
CA MET A 1 15.02 33.59 0.83
C MET A 1 14.33 32.33 1.34
N ALA A 2 14.67 31.15 0.83
CA ALA A 2 14.14 29.90 1.36
C ALA A 2 14.57 29.74 2.82
N SER A 3 13.66 29.26 3.68
CA SER A 3 13.98 29.01 5.08
C SER A 3 15.00 27.86 5.20
N LYS A 4 15.75 27.82 6.31
CA LYS A 4 16.69 26.71 6.58
C LYS A 4 15.99 25.35 6.53
N GLU A 5 14.74 25.29 7.01
CA GLU A 5 13.89 24.09 6.97
C GLU A 5 13.49 23.69 5.54
N GLU A 6 13.18 24.65 4.68
CA GLU A 6 12.87 24.38 3.26
C GLU A 6 14.10 23.83 2.52
N VAL A 7 15.29 24.38 2.78
CA VAL A 7 16.54 23.89 2.18
C VAL A 7 16.86 22.47 2.65
N GLU A 8 16.72 22.18 3.95
CA GLU A 8 16.97 20.84 4.48
C GLU A 8 15.96 19.82 3.94
N ALA A 9 14.68 20.19 3.84
CA ALA A 9 13.65 19.33 3.27
C ALA A 9 13.91 19.01 1.79
N ILE A 10 14.41 19.99 1.01
CA ILE A 10 14.84 19.78 -0.38
C ILE A 10 16.06 18.86 -0.45
N LEU A 11 17.07 19.03 0.42
CA LEU A 11 18.25 18.18 0.43
C LEU A 11 17.90 16.71 0.67
N ARG A 12 16.91 16.44 1.52
CA ARG A 12 16.38 15.09 1.75
C ARG A 12 15.73 14.43 0.52
N LEU A 13 15.34 15.18 -0.51
CA LEU A 13 14.89 14.58 -1.79
C LEU A 13 16.03 13.91 -2.56
N PHE A 14 17.28 14.31 -2.31
CA PHE A 14 18.47 13.74 -2.93
C PHE A 14 19.06 12.58 -2.11
N GLU A 15 18.57 12.33 -0.90
CA GLU A 15 19.04 11.24 -0.07
C GLU A 15 18.63 9.88 -0.66
N MET A 16 19.62 9.05 -0.97
CA MET A 16 19.38 7.68 -1.40
C MET A 16 19.03 6.82 -0.19
N LYS A 17 17.79 6.30 -0.14
CA LYS A 17 17.38 5.31 0.84
C LYS A 17 17.82 3.92 0.41
N SER A 18 18.33 3.11 1.34
CA SER A 18 18.64 1.71 1.03
C SER A 18 17.36 0.86 1.00
N SER A 19 17.36 -0.20 0.19
CA SER A 19 16.22 -1.11 0.06
C SER A 19 15.79 -1.72 1.40
N SER A 20 16.75 -2.11 2.24
CA SER A 20 16.51 -2.67 3.58
C SER A 20 15.86 -1.66 4.54
N GLN A 21 16.30 -0.40 4.48
CA GLN A 21 15.68 0.66 5.28
C GLN A 21 14.24 0.94 4.85
N ALA A 22 13.99 0.96 3.53
CA ALA A 22 12.64 1.14 2.99
C ALA A 22 11.73 -0.01 3.43
N PHE A 23 12.18 -1.26 3.30
CA PHE A 23 11.43 -2.43 3.75
C PHE A 23 11.09 -2.37 5.23
N LYS A 24 12.07 -2.06 6.09
CA LYS A 24 11.83 -1.93 7.53
C LYS A 24 10.85 -0.81 7.88
N ALA A 25 10.92 0.32 7.18
CA ALA A 25 10.00 1.44 7.38
C ALA A 25 8.56 1.03 7.05
N THR A 26 8.35 0.36 5.91
CA THR A 26 7.02 -0.13 5.50
C THR A 26 6.39 -1.06 6.55
N PHE A 27 7.15 -2.02 7.09
CA PHE A 27 6.62 -2.93 8.12
C PHE A 27 6.33 -2.24 9.45
N VAL A 28 7.11 -1.23 9.82
CA VAL A 28 6.84 -0.44 11.03
C VAL A 28 5.59 0.43 10.87
N GLU A 29 5.31 0.91 9.66
CA GLU A 29 4.07 1.62 9.35
C GLU A 29 2.86 0.68 9.27
N LEU A 30 3.03 -0.53 8.73
CA LEU A 30 1.96 -1.53 8.62
C LEU A 30 1.45 -2.03 9.97
N PHE A 31 2.31 -2.07 10.99
CA PHE A 31 1.97 -2.48 12.35
C PHE A 31 1.93 -1.25 13.27
N PRO A 32 0.78 -0.58 13.42
CA PRO A 32 0.70 0.70 14.12
C PRO A 32 1.11 0.54 15.59
N LYS A 33 2.13 1.29 16.02
CA LYS A 33 2.68 1.23 17.40
C LYS A 33 1.82 1.92 18.47
N LYS A 34 0.82 2.73 18.11
CA LYS A 34 0.20 3.65 19.09
C LYS A 34 -1.34 3.67 19.12
N LYS A 35 -2.05 3.26 18.07
CA LYS A 35 -3.50 3.09 18.08
C LYS A 35 -3.93 2.23 16.89
N LEU A 36 -4.54 1.05 17.13
CA LEU A 36 -5.24 0.33 16.08
C LEU A 36 -6.43 1.18 15.64
N GLU A 37 -6.48 1.52 14.35
CA GLU A 37 -7.64 2.20 13.80
C GLU A 37 -8.84 1.24 13.73
N SER A 38 -10.06 1.78 13.76
CA SER A 38 -11.30 0.97 13.78
C SER A 38 -11.39 -0.02 12.62
N HIS A 39 -10.82 0.33 11.45
CA HIS A 39 -10.80 -0.55 10.29
C HIS A 39 -9.95 -1.82 10.49
N HIS A 40 -8.93 -1.80 11.36
CA HIS A 40 -8.12 -2.98 11.67
C HIS A 40 -8.96 -4.06 12.37
N PHE A 41 -9.85 -3.66 13.27
CA PHE A 41 -10.76 -4.60 13.93
C PHE A 41 -11.73 -5.26 12.94
N VAL A 42 -12.23 -4.48 11.97
CA VAL A 42 -13.09 -5.02 10.91
C VAL A 42 -12.33 -6.02 10.06
N ILE A 43 -11.09 -5.71 9.66
CA ILE A 43 -10.24 -6.62 8.88
C ILE A 43 -9.98 -7.92 9.63
N ILE A 44 -9.59 -7.84 10.90
CA ILE A 44 -9.32 -9.04 11.72
C ILE A 44 -10.60 -9.87 11.89
N PHE A 45 -11.74 -9.23 12.14
CA PHE A 45 -13.02 -9.92 12.28
C PHE A 45 -13.45 -10.65 11.01
N VAL A 46 -13.38 -9.98 9.85
CA VAL A 46 -13.68 -10.60 8.55
C VAL A 46 -12.70 -11.73 8.25
N SER A 47 -11.42 -11.53 8.53
CA SER A 47 -10.38 -12.55 8.34
C SER A 47 -10.61 -13.79 9.21
N LEU A 48 -11.07 -13.60 10.44
CA LEU A 48 -11.42 -14.70 11.35
C LEU A 48 -12.62 -15.49 10.81
N LEU A 49 -13.66 -14.80 10.34
CA LEU A 49 -14.82 -15.46 9.73
C LEU A 49 -14.41 -16.28 8.51
N LEU A 50 -13.59 -15.71 7.61
CA LEU A 50 -13.08 -16.43 6.45
C LEU A 50 -12.21 -17.64 6.85
N GLY A 51 -11.37 -17.50 7.86
CA GLY A 51 -10.54 -18.59 8.38
C GLY A 51 -11.38 -19.75 8.92
N ILE A 52 -12.44 -19.46 9.68
CA ILE A 52 -13.39 -20.47 10.18
C ILE A 52 -14.10 -21.15 9.01
N LEU A 53 -14.68 -20.38 8.08
CA LEU A 53 -15.42 -20.93 6.93
C LEU A 53 -14.53 -21.82 6.05
N LEU A 54 -13.29 -21.40 5.80
CA LEU A 54 -12.33 -22.17 5.02
C LEU A 54 -11.99 -23.50 5.70
N LYS A 55 -11.77 -23.50 7.03
CA LYS A 55 -11.45 -24.73 7.77
C LYS A 55 -12.57 -25.77 7.73
N TYR A 56 -13.83 -25.33 7.67
CA TYR A 56 -14.99 -26.21 7.55
C TYR A 56 -15.42 -26.50 6.10
N SER A 57 -14.66 -26.03 5.11
CA SER A 57 -14.91 -26.39 3.71
C SER A 57 -14.54 -27.86 3.42
N SER A 58 -15.28 -28.49 2.51
CA SER A 58 -15.13 -29.92 2.18
C SER A 58 -13.73 -30.31 1.69
N THR A 59 -12.98 -29.35 1.11
CA THR A 59 -11.64 -29.53 0.56
C THR A 59 -10.70 -28.41 1.02
N THR A 60 -10.61 -28.18 2.33
CA THR A 60 -9.86 -27.06 2.94
C THR A 60 -8.52 -26.76 2.27
N PHE A 61 -7.70 -27.79 2.04
CA PHE A 61 -6.34 -27.62 1.51
C PHE A 61 -6.33 -27.13 0.05
N ILE A 62 -7.13 -27.76 -0.82
CA ILE A 62 -7.26 -27.38 -2.23
C ILE A 62 -7.86 -25.98 -2.33
N THR A 63 -8.96 -25.74 -1.61
CA THR A 63 -9.61 -24.43 -1.57
C THR A 63 -8.65 -23.34 -1.11
N PHE A 64 -7.76 -23.63 -0.14
CA PHE A 64 -6.78 -22.65 0.30
C PHE A 64 -5.73 -22.34 -0.76
N ILE A 65 -5.24 -23.34 -1.51
CA ILE A 65 -4.33 -23.11 -2.64
C ILE A 65 -5.00 -22.18 -3.67
N ASP A 66 -6.23 -22.48 -4.07
CA ASP A 66 -6.98 -21.67 -5.04
C ASP A 66 -7.16 -20.23 -4.56
N VAL A 67 -7.44 -20.05 -3.27
CA VAL A 67 -7.56 -18.73 -2.64
C VAL A 67 -6.23 -17.98 -2.68
N VAL A 68 -5.11 -18.63 -2.37
CA VAL A 68 -3.79 -17.98 -2.40
C VAL A 68 -3.42 -17.59 -3.85
N GLU A 69 -3.74 -18.42 -4.84
CA GLU A 69 -3.53 -18.10 -6.27
C GLU A 69 -4.39 -16.91 -6.73
N LEU A 70 -5.66 -16.88 -6.34
CA LEU A 70 -6.58 -15.78 -6.62
C LEU A 70 -6.08 -14.48 -6.00
N VAL A 71 -5.73 -14.51 -4.71
CA VAL A 71 -5.22 -13.33 -3.98
C VAL A 71 -3.92 -12.85 -4.61
N ASN A 72 -3.01 -13.74 -4.98
CA ASN A 72 -1.76 -13.35 -5.64
C ASN A 72 -2.02 -12.63 -6.97
N SER A 73 -2.95 -13.15 -7.77
CA SER A 73 -3.34 -12.53 -9.05
C SER A 73 -3.94 -11.13 -8.84
N MET A 74 -4.75 -10.96 -7.80
CA MET A 74 -5.28 -9.66 -7.42
C MET A 74 -4.18 -8.69 -6.98
N VAL A 75 -3.27 -9.10 -6.09
CA VAL A 75 -2.18 -8.24 -5.61
C VAL A 75 -1.24 -7.83 -6.75
N VAL A 76 -0.92 -8.72 -7.69
CA VAL A 76 -0.12 -8.37 -8.88
C VAL A 76 -0.83 -7.33 -9.76
N ALA A 77 -2.15 -7.45 -9.92
CA ALA A 77 -2.92 -6.44 -10.66
C ALA A 77 -2.94 -5.09 -9.92
N LEU A 78 -3.10 -5.10 -8.60
CA LEU A 78 -3.05 -3.90 -7.76
C LEU A 78 -1.68 -3.21 -7.82
N PHE A 79 -0.59 -3.98 -7.77
CA PHE A 79 0.76 -3.47 -7.97
C PHE A 79 0.89 -2.71 -9.29
N GLY A 80 0.34 -3.27 -10.38
CA GLY A 80 0.30 -2.60 -11.69
C GLY A 80 -0.48 -1.28 -11.68
N ILE A 81 -1.62 -1.23 -10.97
CA ILE A 81 -2.41 -0.02 -10.78
C ILE A 81 -1.63 1.03 -9.99
N VAL A 82 -0.97 0.64 -8.90
CA VAL A 82 -0.15 1.53 -8.05
C VAL A 82 1.01 2.12 -8.87
N PHE A 83 1.74 1.26 -9.58
CA PHE A 83 2.83 1.67 -10.45
C PHE A 83 2.38 2.65 -11.53
N THR A 84 1.26 2.35 -12.20
CA THR A 84 0.71 3.21 -13.25
C THR A 84 0.26 4.56 -12.70
N GLY A 85 -0.46 4.57 -11.58
CA GLY A 85 -0.89 5.83 -10.96
C GLY A 85 0.30 6.67 -10.49
N TYR A 86 1.37 6.05 -9.99
CA TYR A 86 2.61 6.76 -9.67
C TYR A 86 3.30 7.34 -10.91
N ALA A 87 3.38 6.58 -12.01
CA ALA A 87 3.93 7.09 -13.27
C ALA A 87 3.12 8.28 -13.80
N LEU A 88 1.79 8.23 -13.73
CA LEU A 88 0.91 9.36 -14.05
C LEU A 88 1.17 10.55 -13.12
N PHE A 89 1.27 10.32 -11.81
CA PHE A 89 1.61 11.38 -10.87
C PHE A 89 2.94 12.06 -11.25
N GLN A 90 4.00 11.29 -11.50
CA GLN A 90 5.30 11.83 -11.92
C GLN A 90 5.21 12.60 -13.24
N ALA A 91 4.40 12.15 -14.20
CA ALA A 91 4.20 12.83 -15.47
C ALA A 91 3.43 14.17 -15.35
N LEU A 92 2.59 14.32 -14.32
CA LEU A 92 1.82 15.54 -14.10
C LEU A 92 2.56 16.62 -13.32
N ILE A 93 3.68 16.29 -12.66
CA ILE A 93 4.47 17.26 -11.91
C ILE A 93 5.18 18.20 -12.89
N ASP A 94 4.58 19.36 -13.10
CA ASP A 94 5.23 20.49 -13.74
C ASP A 94 5.91 21.41 -12.72
N LYS A 95 6.59 22.45 -13.21
CA LYS A 95 7.36 23.38 -12.39
C LYS A 95 6.50 24.07 -11.33
N ASP A 96 5.25 24.37 -11.64
CA ASP A 96 4.38 25.18 -10.78
C ASP A 96 3.62 24.33 -9.77
N MET A 97 3.22 23.12 -10.15
CA MET A 97 2.78 22.08 -9.22
C MET A 97 3.90 21.74 -8.24
N LEU A 98 5.13 21.53 -8.72
CA LEU A 98 6.29 21.24 -7.87
C LEU A 98 6.52 22.34 -6.84
N LYS A 99 6.50 23.62 -7.22
CA LYS A 99 6.62 24.75 -6.28
C LYS A 99 5.57 24.68 -5.16
N ARG A 100 4.34 24.28 -5.47
CA ARG A 100 3.27 24.15 -4.47
C ARG A 100 3.47 22.92 -3.57
N MET A 101 4.04 21.85 -4.11
CA MET A 101 4.33 20.61 -3.36
C MET A 101 5.60 20.69 -2.50
N LEU A 102 6.49 21.63 -2.77
CA LEU A 102 7.67 21.91 -1.95
C LEU A 102 7.35 22.59 -0.61
N LYS A 103 6.08 22.96 -0.37
CA LYS A 103 5.65 23.44 0.95
C LYS A 103 5.93 22.38 2.01
N VAL A 104 6.66 22.79 3.05
CA VAL A 104 7.02 21.93 4.18
C VAL A 104 5.85 21.88 5.15
N LYS A 105 5.45 20.66 5.54
CA LYS A 105 4.53 20.39 6.64
C LYS A 105 5.18 19.35 7.54
N GLU A 106 5.32 19.65 8.83
CA GLU A 106 5.89 18.72 9.82
C GLU A 106 7.28 18.18 9.42
N GLY A 107 8.13 19.03 8.83
CA GLY A 107 9.51 18.68 8.47
C GLY A 107 9.67 17.81 7.21
N LYS A 108 8.59 17.57 6.46
CA LYS A 108 8.63 16.95 5.11
C LYS A 108 7.87 17.81 4.11
N THR A 109 8.30 17.78 2.85
CA THR A 109 7.51 18.34 1.74
C THR A 109 6.37 17.41 1.36
N ASN A 110 5.30 17.95 0.76
CA ASN A 110 4.20 17.12 0.27
C ASN A 110 4.67 16.10 -0.78
N ILE A 111 5.66 16.45 -1.60
CA ILE A 111 6.26 15.51 -2.56
C ILE A 111 6.99 14.35 -1.87
N GLN A 112 7.70 14.61 -0.76
CA GLN A 112 8.33 13.53 0.02
C GLN A 112 7.32 12.60 0.67
N ILE A 113 6.26 13.17 1.27
CA ILE A 113 5.19 12.37 1.87
C ILE A 113 4.55 11.47 0.81
N SER A 114 4.32 12.00 -0.38
CA SER A 114 3.75 11.27 -1.51
C SER A 114 4.68 10.14 -1.95
N ASN A 115 5.94 10.44 -2.23
CA ASN A 115 6.93 9.46 -2.68
C ASN A 115 7.16 8.35 -1.64
N ASP A 116 7.25 8.70 -0.35
CA ASP A 116 7.37 7.73 0.73
C ASP A 116 6.14 6.81 0.79
N TYR A 117 4.93 7.37 0.69
CA TYR A 117 3.69 6.59 0.67
C TYR A 117 3.64 5.63 -0.52
N PHE A 118 3.93 6.10 -1.74
CA PHE A 118 3.96 5.25 -2.94
C PHE A 118 4.97 4.11 -2.81
N LEU A 119 6.16 4.40 -2.29
CA LEU A 119 7.19 3.39 -2.04
C LEU A 119 6.70 2.34 -1.04
N ASN A 120 6.06 2.76 0.04
CA ASN A 120 5.54 1.85 1.07
C ASN A 120 4.45 0.93 0.53
N VAL A 121 3.49 1.45 -0.24
CA VAL A 121 2.45 0.62 -0.88
C VAL A 121 3.07 -0.39 -1.86
N MET A 122 4.01 0.03 -2.71
CA MET A 122 4.66 -0.91 -3.64
C MET A 122 5.48 -1.99 -2.93
N ILE A 123 6.18 -1.64 -1.85
CA ILE A 123 6.94 -2.63 -1.06
C ILE A 123 6.00 -3.63 -0.40
N LEU A 124 4.86 -3.17 0.11
CA LEU A 124 3.82 -4.03 0.68
C LEU A 124 3.27 -5.01 -0.35
N ASP A 125 2.93 -4.53 -1.54
CA ASP A 125 2.44 -5.39 -2.63
C ASP A 125 3.49 -6.43 -3.02
N ILE A 126 4.75 -6.02 -3.21
CA ILE A 126 5.87 -6.95 -3.52
C ILE A 126 6.03 -7.98 -2.40
N PHE A 127 5.95 -7.56 -1.14
CA PHE A 127 6.00 -8.48 -0.02
C PHE A 127 4.86 -9.50 -0.06
N CYS A 128 3.63 -9.07 -0.31
CA CYS A 128 2.48 -9.95 -0.44
C CYS A 128 2.64 -10.94 -1.60
N VAL A 129 3.17 -10.50 -2.75
CA VAL A 129 3.49 -11.39 -3.89
C VAL A 129 4.52 -12.44 -3.49
N ILE A 130 5.63 -12.03 -2.87
CA ILE A 130 6.68 -12.97 -2.42
C ILE A 130 6.13 -13.96 -1.39
N LEU A 131 5.33 -13.48 -0.44
CA LEU A 131 4.67 -14.30 0.58
C LEU A 131 3.73 -15.33 -0.07
N ASN A 132 2.90 -14.92 -1.01
CA ASN A 132 1.96 -15.80 -1.71
C ASN A 132 2.68 -16.85 -2.56
N ILE A 133 3.70 -16.45 -3.31
CA ILE A 133 4.50 -17.40 -4.11
C ILE A 133 5.20 -18.41 -3.19
N GLY A 134 5.84 -17.94 -2.12
CA GLY A 134 6.49 -18.82 -1.14
C GLY A 134 5.50 -19.79 -0.51
N LEU A 135 4.32 -19.31 -0.13
CA LEU A 135 3.26 -20.14 0.44
C LEU A 135 2.72 -21.16 -0.57
N LEU A 136 2.48 -20.78 -1.83
CA LEU A 136 2.03 -21.70 -2.88
C LEU A 136 3.04 -22.82 -3.12
N LEU A 137 4.32 -22.49 -3.17
CA LEU A 137 5.38 -23.49 -3.33
C LEU A 137 5.36 -24.47 -2.16
N LEU A 138 5.28 -23.98 -0.91
CA LEU A 138 5.21 -24.81 0.27
C LEU A 138 3.97 -25.71 0.27
N LEU A 139 2.79 -25.17 -0.02
CA LEU A 139 1.53 -25.93 -0.04
C LEU A 139 1.56 -27.00 -1.15
N LYS A 140 2.02 -26.68 -2.36
CA LYS A 140 2.03 -27.65 -3.47
C LYS A 140 2.94 -28.86 -3.24
N VAL A 141 3.96 -28.73 -2.40
CA VAL A 141 4.86 -29.85 -2.05
C VAL A 141 4.53 -30.48 -0.70
N PHE A 142 3.58 -29.92 0.06
CA PHE A 142 3.30 -30.38 1.42
C PHE A 142 2.57 -31.73 1.40
N PRO A 143 3.08 -32.77 2.08
CA PRO A 143 2.42 -34.07 2.18
C PRO A 143 1.22 -33.98 3.13
N VAL A 144 0.02 -33.79 2.56
CA VAL A 144 -1.24 -33.57 3.30
C VAL A 144 -1.55 -34.72 4.25
N GLU A 145 -1.09 -35.94 3.94
CA GLU A 145 -1.29 -37.13 4.75
C GLU A 145 -0.63 -37.00 6.14
N LEU A 146 0.41 -36.17 6.29
CA LEU A 146 1.03 -35.92 7.60
C LEU A 146 0.04 -35.33 8.62
N LEU A 147 -0.98 -34.61 8.15
CA LEU A 147 -2.00 -34.03 9.03
C LEU A 147 -2.88 -35.10 9.70
N ASN A 148 -2.98 -36.30 9.13
CA ASN A 148 -3.76 -37.38 9.73
C ASN A 148 -3.13 -37.94 11.03
N TYR A 149 -1.85 -37.64 11.29
CA TYR A 149 -1.12 -38.13 12.46
C TYR A 149 -1.13 -37.17 13.65
N VAL A 150 -1.74 -35.99 13.50
CA VAL A 150 -1.80 -34.95 14.54
C VAL A 150 -3.21 -34.83 15.08
N ASP A 151 -3.34 -34.38 16.33
CA ASP A 151 -4.65 -34.15 16.96
C ASP A 151 -5.54 -33.21 16.14
N ALA A 152 -6.78 -33.63 15.90
CA ALA A 152 -7.72 -32.95 15.01
C ALA A 152 -8.16 -31.56 15.53
N ILE A 153 -8.28 -31.40 16.85
CA ILE A 153 -8.64 -30.13 17.47
C ILE A 153 -7.46 -29.17 17.34
N PHE A 154 -6.25 -29.64 17.66
CA PHE A 154 -5.03 -28.86 17.53
C PHE A 154 -4.81 -28.35 16.10
N ILE A 155 -4.92 -29.23 15.09
CA ILE A 155 -4.80 -28.81 13.68
C ILE A 155 -5.86 -27.78 13.31
N SER A 156 -7.09 -27.96 13.77
CA SER A 156 -8.19 -27.03 13.44
C SER A 156 -7.93 -25.64 14.01
N VAL A 157 -7.48 -25.55 15.26
CA VAL A 157 -7.12 -24.27 15.89
C VAL A 157 -5.95 -23.62 15.15
N VAL A 158 -4.88 -24.38 14.89
CA VAL A 158 -3.69 -23.86 14.17
C VAL A 158 -4.06 -23.38 12.77
N ALA A 159 -4.89 -24.13 12.04
CA ALA A 159 -5.35 -23.75 10.71
C ALA A 159 -6.17 -22.45 10.73
N ILE A 160 -7.12 -22.31 11.65
CA ILE A 160 -7.92 -21.07 11.78
C ILE A 160 -7.02 -19.88 12.10
N VAL A 161 -6.08 -20.02 13.03
CA VAL A 161 -5.12 -18.96 13.37
C VAL A 161 -4.27 -18.58 12.15
N PHE A 162 -3.75 -19.58 11.44
CA PHE A 162 -2.94 -19.38 10.26
C PHE A 162 -3.70 -18.69 9.12
N PHE A 163 -4.92 -19.16 8.80
CA PHE A 163 -5.78 -18.54 7.79
C PHE A 163 -6.17 -17.12 8.17
N THR A 164 -6.52 -16.88 9.43
CA THR A 164 -6.87 -15.54 9.92
C THR A 164 -5.69 -14.57 9.77
N PHE A 165 -4.48 -15.02 10.14
CA PHE A 165 -3.27 -14.22 10.01
C PHE A 165 -2.97 -13.92 8.53
N TYR A 166 -3.04 -14.93 7.67
CA TYR A 166 -2.86 -14.78 6.23
C TYR A 166 -3.85 -13.77 5.64
N PHE A 167 -5.16 -13.97 5.85
CA PHE A 167 -6.19 -13.07 5.32
C PHE A 167 -6.05 -11.64 5.85
N SER A 168 -5.64 -11.46 7.10
CA SER A 168 -5.46 -10.13 7.68
C SER A 168 -4.38 -9.34 6.94
N ILE A 169 -3.23 -9.97 6.63
CA ILE A 169 -2.14 -9.32 5.89
C ILE A 169 -2.60 -8.95 4.48
N GLN A 170 -3.25 -9.87 3.77
CA GLN A 170 -3.70 -9.64 2.40
C GLN A 170 -4.79 -8.56 2.34
N ALA A 171 -5.73 -8.57 3.28
CA ALA A 171 -6.78 -7.57 3.37
C ALA A 171 -6.23 -6.17 3.70
N LEU A 172 -5.19 -6.06 4.54
CA LEU A 172 -4.51 -4.79 4.80
C LEU A 172 -3.86 -4.23 3.53
N ALA A 173 -3.16 -5.07 2.75
CA ALA A 173 -2.58 -4.65 1.48
C ALA A 173 -3.64 -4.15 0.48
N ILE A 174 -4.74 -4.90 0.34
CA ILE A 174 -5.87 -4.48 -0.50
C ILE A 174 -6.51 -3.19 0.02
N TRP A 175 -6.62 -3.02 1.34
CA TRP A 175 -7.23 -1.83 1.94
C TRP A 175 -6.44 -0.55 1.64
N GLU A 176 -5.12 -0.63 1.57
CA GLU A 176 -4.27 0.51 1.21
C GLU A 176 -4.59 1.07 -0.18
N MET A 177 -5.18 0.28 -1.08
CA MET A 177 -5.59 0.76 -2.39
C MET A 177 -6.62 1.89 -2.33
N LYS A 178 -7.51 1.87 -1.33
CA LYS A 178 -8.45 2.97 -1.11
C LYS A 178 -7.70 4.28 -0.87
N SER A 179 -6.67 4.24 -0.04
CA SER A 179 -5.86 5.40 0.32
C SER A 179 -5.00 5.86 -0.86
N PHE A 180 -4.44 4.93 -1.63
CA PHE A 180 -3.73 5.23 -2.87
C PHE A 180 -4.62 5.95 -3.90
N VAL A 181 -5.82 5.45 -4.19
CA VAL A 181 -6.75 6.06 -5.15
C VAL A 181 -7.10 7.50 -4.72
N PHE A 182 -7.33 7.70 -3.42
CA PHE A 182 -7.60 9.01 -2.87
C PHE A 182 -6.41 9.97 -3.04
N ASN A 183 -5.18 9.49 -2.83
CA ASN A 183 -3.97 10.29 -3.04
C ASN A 183 -3.81 10.70 -4.51
N ILE A 184 -4.01 9.79 -5.46
CA ILE A 184 -3.99 10.12 -6.89
C ILE A 184 -5.05 11.18 -7.25
N TYR A 185 -6.27 11.03 -6.75
CA TYR A 185 -7.33 12.02 -6.94
C TYR A 185 -6.92 13.42 -6.42
N GLN A 186 -6.28 13.49 -5.25
CA GLN A 186 -5.77 14.76 -4.72
C GLN A 186 -4.73 15.39 -5.65
N PHE A 187 -3.80 14.60 -6.21
CA PHE A 187 -2.80 15.13 -7.12
C PHE A 187 -3.40 15.67 -8.41
N PHE A 188 -4.43 15.02 -8.96
CA PHE A 188 -5.15 15.54 -10.12
C PHE A 188 -5.79 16.90 -9.81
N ASN A 189 -6.40 17.05 -8.63
CA ASN A 189 -6.96 18.32 -8.20
C ASN A 189 -5.90 19.41 -7.99
N ILE A 190 -4.76 19.07 -7.41
CA ILE A 190 -3.65 20.02 -7.23
C ILE A 190 -3.14 20.50 -8.59
N ASN A 191 -2.94 19.58 -9.55
CA ASN A 191 -2.52 19.91 -10.90
C ASN A 191 -3.54 20.80 -11.62
N ALA A 192 -4.81 20.38 -11.65
CA ALA A 192 -5.89 21.15 -12.28
C ALA A 192 -6.04 22.55 -11.65
N GLY A 193 -5.99 22.64 -10.32
CA GLY A 193 -6.03 23.91 -9.59
C GLY A 193 -4.82 24.79 -9.86
N THR A 194 -3.63 24.21 -10.05
CA THR A 194 -2.41 24.94 -10.42
C THR A 194 -2.58 25.61 -11.78
N LYS A 195 -3.01 24.84 -12.79
CA LYS A 195 -3.27 25.34 -14.15
C LYS A 195 -4.38 26.38 -14.19
N ALA A 196 -5.46 26.18 -13.41
CA ALA A 196 -6.54 27.16 -13.31
C ALA A 196 -6.03 28.51 -12.76
N VAL A 197 -5.17 28.49 -11.74
CA VAL A 197 -4.57 29.71 -11.18
C VAL A 197 -3.65 30.40 -12.18
N GLU A 198 -2.91 29.66 -13.00
CA GLU A 198 -2.07 30.22 -14.06
C GLU A 198 -2.89 30.94 -15.12
N ILE A 199 -3.93 30.30 -15.65
CA ILE A 199 -4.84 30.89 -16.62
C ILE A 199 -5.46 32.19 -16.08
N LEU A 200 -5.89 32.20 -14.82
CA LEU A 200 -6.47 33.39 -14.19
C LEU A 200 -5.45 34.52 -14.00
N LYS A 201 -4.17 34.21 -13.77
CA LYS A 201 -3.11 35.22 -13.71
C LYS A 201 -2.83 35.80 -15.09
N GLU A 202 -2.69 34.94 -16.10
CA GLU A 202 -2.46 35.37 -17.49
C GLU A 202 -3.59 36.27 -18.01
N ASN A 203 -4.84 35.98 -17.67
CA ASN A 203 -5.98 36.81 -18.07
C ASN A 203 -5.96 38.18 -17.36
N LYS A 204 -5.67 38.23 -16.06
CA LYS A 204 -5.54 39.50 -15.33
C LYS A 204 -4.39 40.36 -15.86
N ASP A 205 -3.27 39.74 -16.22
CA ASP A 205 -2.11 40.46 -16.74
C ASP A 205 -2.39 41.03 -18.15
N LYS A 206 -3.23 40.35 -18.94
CA LYS A 206 -3.73 40.87 -20.23
C LYS A 206 -4.72 42.03 -20.05
N ASP A 207 -5.64 41.92 -19.09
CA ASP A 207 -6.61 42.98 -18.81
C ASP A 207 -5.95 44.26 -18.27
N ASN A 208 -4.85 44.14 -17.52
CA ASN A 208 -4.08 45.29 -17.01
C ASN A 208 -3.17 45.96 -18.05
N GLN A 209 -2.98 45.34 -19.23
CA GLN A 209 -2.17 45.88 -20.33
C GLN A 209 -3.02 46.48 -21.47
N ALA A 210 -4.35 46.34 -21.40
CA ALA A 210 -5.33 46.94 -22.29
C ALA A 210 -5.86 48.27 -21.73
#